data_AF-A0A842UI71-F1
#
_entry.id   AF-A0A842UI71-F1
#
_cell.length_a   1.000
_cell.length_b   1.000
_cell.length_c   1.000
_cell.angle_alpha   90.00
_cell.angle_beta   90.00
_cell.angle_gamma   90.00
#
_symmetry.space_group_name_H-M   'P 1'
#
loop_
_entity.id
_entity.type
_entity.pdbx_description
1 polymer ?
#
loop_
_entity_poly.entity_id
_entity_poly.type
_entity_poly.pdbx_seq_one_letter_code
_entity_poly.pdbx_strand_id
1 'polypeptide(L)'
;VAASAIATAIFILYHRKMVVANNTLLLAISGLGGFLGAQLDLIPAFILLALLSVYDFIAVFGTKHMVTLAKEGSKQLPLLFSIPVGERRMGLGTGDLAIPIVFTAAVARTSIQSGILTAVTGSIGLATLFYYTTNKENVTLPALPPIAIGLTIGYLTSLVFL
;
A
#
# COMPACT_ATOMS: atom_id res chain seq x y z
N VAL A 1 17.41 7.23 18.25
CA VAL A 1 16.15 6.54 17.88
C VAL A 1 14.97 6.95 18.77
N ALA A 2 15.07 6.89 20.11
CA ALA A 2 14.00 7.35 20.99
C ALA A 2 13.71 8.86 20.89
N ALA A 3 14.75 9.70 20.78
CA ALA A 3 14.59 11.16 20.67
C ALA A 3 13.91 11.61 19.35
N SER A 4 14.15 10.91 18.24
CA SER A 4 13.48 11.21 16.96
C SER A 4 12.01 10.79 16.97
N ALA A 5 11.66 9.70 17.68
CA ALA A 5 10.27 9.29 17.86
C ALA A 5 9.48 10.29 18.70
N ILE A 6 10.10 10.83 19.76
CA ILE A 6 9.48 11.85 20.63
C ILE A 6 9.34 13.19 19.90
N ALA A 7 10.35 13.61 19.14
CA ALA A 7 10.27 14.83 18.32
C ALA A 7 9.19 14.71 17.23
N THR A 8 9.04 13.53 16.62
CA THR A 8 7.97 13.27 15.64
C THR A 8 6.59 13.26 16.31
N ALA A 9 6.46 12.68 17.51
CA ALA A 9 5.22 12.68 18.29
C ALA A 9 4.78 14.10 18.72
N ILE A 10 5.73 14.95 19.11
CA ILE A 10 5.47 16.35 19.48
C ILE A 10 5.08 17.17 18.24
N PHE A 11 5.69 16.91 17.08
CA PHE A 11 5.31 17.54 15.81
C PHE A 11 3.91 17.11 15.33
N ILE A 12 3.53 15.84 15.57
CA ILE A 12 2.21 15.27 15.27
C ILE A 12 1.09 15.90 16.11
N LEU A 13 1.38 16.29 17.36
CA LEU A 13 0.38 16.90 18.26
C LEU A 13 -0.02 18.32 17.84
N TYR A 14 0.78 19.02 17.03
CA TYR A 14 0.59 20.46 16.86
C TYR A 14 -0.11 20.89 15.57
N HIS A 15 0.01 20.20 14.42
CA HIS A 15 -0.50 20.73 13.14
C HIS A 15 -1.24 19.73 12.24
N ARG A 16 -2.55 19.93 12.18
CA ARG A 16 -3.50 19.33 11.23
C ARG A 16 -3.22 19.81 9.80
N LYS A 17 -2.39 19.10 9.03
CA LYS A 17 -2.35 19.19 7.56
C LYS A 17 -2.13 17.79 6.97
N MET A 18 -2.96 17.36 6.01
CA MET A 18 -2.96 16.00 5.42
C MET A 18 -1.58 15.51 4.98
N VAL A 19 -0.72 16.44 4.56
CA VAL A 19 0.69 16.17 4.21
C VAL A 19 1.48 15.58 5.38
N VAL A 20 1.29 16.10 6.59
CA VAL A 20 1.96 15.58 7.80
C VAL A 20 1.50 14.15 8.08
N ALA A 21 0.19 13.90 8.02
CA ALA A 21 -0.37 12.56 8.23
C ALA A 21 0.14 11.55 7.18
N ASN A 22 0.12 11.91 5.90
CA ASN A 22 0.62 11.06 4.82
C ASN A 22 2.13 10.79 4.97
N ASN A 23 2.94 11.78 5.33
CA ASN A 23 4.37 11.60 5.53
C ASN A 23 4.67 10.72 6.75
N THR A 24 3.93 10.89 7.85
CA THR A 24 4.04 9.99 9.03
C THR A 24 3.66 8.57 8.67
N LEU A 25 2.55 8.36 7.93
CA LEU A 25 2.13 7.04 7.47
C LEU A 25 3.17 6.42 6.53
N LEU A 26 3.69 7.20 5.56
CA LEU A 26 4.71 6.72 4.63
C LEU A 26 5.97 6.26 5.37
N LEU A 27 6.45 7.04 6.34
CA LEU A 27 7.59 6.67 7.18
C LEU A 27 7.31 5.43 8.04
N ALA A 28 6.13 5.37 8.68
CA ALA A 28 5.74 4.24 9.51
C ALA A 28 5.61 2.94 8.70
N ILE A 29 4.95 2.99 7.54
CA ILE A 29 4.72 1.84 6.66
C ILE A 29 6.03 1.40 6.00
N SER A 30 6.88 2.33 5.57
CA SER A 30 8.20 1.98 5.03
C SER A 30 9.07 1.31 6.09
N GLY A 31 9.08 1.84 7.31
CA GLY A 31 9.83 1.25 8.43
C GLY A 31 9.30 -0.13 8.85
N LEU A 32 8.00 -0.23 9.16
CA LEU A 32 7.36 -1.46 9.60
C LEU A 32 7.32 -2.52 8.49
N GLY A 33 6.95 -2.12 7.27
CA GLY A 33 6.88 -3.01 6.11
C GLY A 33 8.26 -3.51 5.70
N GLY A 34 9.26 -2.64 5.68
CA GLY A 34 10.65 -3.02 5.41
C GLY A 34 11.20 -3.97 6.47
N PHE A 35 10.94 -3.68 7.76
CA PHE A 35 11.32 -4.56 8.85
C PHE A 35 10.65 -5.94 8.75
N LEU A 36 9.33 -5.97 8.54
CA LEU A 36 8.58 -7.23 8.48
C LEU A 36 8.94 -8.05 7.23
N GLY A 37 9.16 -7.39 6.08
CA GLY A 37 9.64 -8.04 4.87
C GLY A 37 11.08 -8.54 4.97
N ALA A 38 11.94 -7.88 5.75
CA ALA A 38 13.29 -8.37 6.03
C ALA A 38 13.28 -9.67 6.86
N GLN A 39 12.24 -9.88 7.68
CA GLN A 39 12.10 -11.06 8.54
C GLN A 39 11.32 -12.20 7.90
N LEU A 40 10.49 -11.91 6.90
CA LEU A 40 9.74 -12.93 6.17
C LEU A 40 10.57 -13.53 5.04
N ASP A 41 10.46 -14.84 4.89
CA ASP A 41 10.94 -15.50 3.69
C ASP A 41 10.02 -15.23 2.50
N LEU A 42 10.56 -15.43 1.31
CA LEU A 42 9.89 -15.08 0.06
C LEU A 42 8.57 -15.83 -0.15
N ILE A 43 8.52 -17.12 0.20
CA ILE A 43 7.32 -17.94 0.07
C ILE A 43 6.20 -17.43 1.00
N PRO A 44 6.42 -17.26 2.32
CA PRO A 44 5.44 -16.60 3.20
C PRO A 44 5.00 -15.21 2.73
N ALA A 45 5.94 -14.38 2.24
CA ALA A 45 5.62 -13.04 1.76
C ALA A 45 4.72 -13.07 0.51
N PHE A 46 4.97 -14.00 -0.41
CA PHE A 46 4.13 -14.20 -1.59
C PHE A 46 2.73 -14.70 -1.22
N ILE A 47 2.63 -15.68 -0.29
CA ILE A 47 1.35 -16.18 0.21
C ILE A 47 0.55 -15.05 0.87
N LEU A 48 1.21 -14.24 1.70
CA LEU A 48 0.58 -13.08 2.34
C LEU A 48 0.02 -12.08 1.31
N LEU A 49 0.82 -11.74 0.29
CA LEU A 49 0.41 -10.87 -0.80
C LEU A 49 -0.79 -11.44 -1.56
N ALA A 50 -0.73 -12.72 -1.94
CA ALA A 50 -1.79 -13.38 -2.69
C ALA A 50 -3.09 -13.50 -1.89
N LEU A 51 -3.01 -13.90 -0.61
CA LEU A 51 -4.17 -14.06 0.25
C LEU A 51 -4.89 -12.73 0.47
N LEU A 52 -4.15 -11.66 0.80
CA LEU A 52 -4.74 -10.33 1.00
C LEU A 52 -5.26 -9.74 -0.30
N SER A 53 -4.60 -9.98 -1.43
CA SER A 53 -5.10 -9.59 -2.75
C SER A 53 -6.44 -10.25 -3.09
N VAL A 54 -6.56 -11.56 -2.87
CA VAL A 54 -7.83 -12.28 -3.09
C VAL A 54 -8.91 -11.82 -2.12
N TYR A 55 -8.55 -11.60 -0.85
CA TYR A 55 -9.47 -11.06 0.15
C TYR A 55 -10.02 -9.68 -0.27
N ASP A 56 -9.16 -8.76 -0.71
CA ASP A 56 -9.56 -7.42 -1.15
C ASP A 56 -10.50 -7.48 -2.36
N PHE A 57 -10.19 -8.36 -3.33
CA PHE A 57 -11.07 -8.60 -4.48
C PHE A 57 -12.46 -9.08 -4.07
N ILE A 58 -12.53 -10.08 -3.16
CA ILE A 58 -13.81 -10.61 -2.66
C ILE A 58 -14.56 -9.56 -1.83
N ALA A 59 -13.86 -8.76 -1.02
CA ALA A 59 -14.46 -7.73 -0.18
C ALA A 59 -15.12 -6.61 -1.03
N VAL A 60 -14.50 -6.21 -2.13
CA VAL A 60 -15.05 -5.14 -2.99
C VAL A 60 -16.20 -5.63 -3.86
N PHE A 61 -16.05 -6.77 -4.56
CA PHE A 61 -17.07 -7.23 -5.51
C PHE A 61 -18.16 -8.10 -4.88
N GLY A 62 -17.83 -8.85 -3.82
CA GLY A 62 -18.76 -9.79 -3.18
C GLY A 62 -19.70 -9.11 -2.19
N THR A 63 -19.15 -8.49 -1.14
CA THR A 63 -19.96 -8.08 0.01
C THR A 63 -20.47 -6.64 -0.06
N LYS A 64 -19.88 -5.78 -0.91
CA LYS A 64 -20.08 -4.32 -0.92
C LYS A 64 -19.96 -3.68 0.49
N HIS A 65 -19.37 -4.38 1.46
CA HIS A 65 -19.40 -3.99 2.87
C HIS A 65 -18.69 -2.64 3.09
N MET A 66 -17.69 -2.36 2.26
CA MET A 66 -16.92 -1.12 2.25
C MET A 66 -17.75 0.11 1.84
N VAL A 67 -18.78 -0.07 1.00
CA VAL A 67 -19.69 1.01 0.58
C VAL A 67 -20.71 1.34 1.68
N THR A 68 -21.14 0.31 2.43
CA THR A 68 -22.07 0.48 3.55
C THR A 68 -21.39 1.12 4.77
N LEU A 69 -20.14 0.73 5.07
CA LEU A 69 -19.30 1.33 6.13
C LEU A 69 -18.99 2.81 5.86
N ALA A 70 -18.78 3.21 4.61
CA ALA A 70 -18.56 4.61 4.25
C ALA A 70 -19.82 5.49 4.42
N LYS A 71 -21.02 4.90 4.31
CA LYS A 71 -22.30 5.60 4.53
C LYS A 71 -22.67 5.77 6.02
N GLU A 72 -22.27 4.83 6.88
CA GLU A 72 -22.60 4.86 8.31
C GLU A 72 -21.46 5.44 9.19
N GLY A 73 -20.20 5.30 8.77
CA GLY A 73 -19.01 5.71 9.51
C GLY A 73 -18.35 7.00 9.01
N SER A 74 -19.09 8.12 8.97
CA SER A 74 -18.61 9.43 8.47
C SER A 74 -17.51 10.11 9.31
N LYS A 75 -16.97 9.47 10.35
CA LYS A 75 -15.94 10.08 11.21
C LYS A 75 -14.85 9.07 11.53
N GLN A 76 -13.63 9.41 11.10
CA GLN A 76 -12.36 8.95 11.69
C GLN A 76 -11.94 7.52 11.33
N LEU A 77 -11.47 7.31 10.09
CA LEU A 77 -10.40 6.34 9.86
C LEU A 77 -9.09 7.11 9.61
N PRO A 78 -8.31 7.43 10.66
CA PRO A 78 -7.04 8.17 10.56
C PRO A 78 -5.91 7.38 9.87
N LEU A 79 -6.20 6.17 9.38
CA LEU A 79 -5.26 5.24 8.77
C LEU A 79 -5.50 5.10 7.26
N LEU A 80 -5.83 6.21 6.59
CA LEU A 80 -5.97 6.25 5.14
C LEU A 80 -4.95 7.23 4.55
N PHE A 81 -4.14 6.75 3.62
CA PHE A 81 -3.25 7.59 2.84
C PHE A 81 -4.09 8.40 1.86
N SER A 82 -4.20 9.72 2.10
CA SER A 82 -5.19 10.55 1.43
C SER A 82 -4.56 11.41 0.33
N ILE A 83 -4.91 11.17 -0.93
CA ILE A 83 -4.42 11.94 -2.07
C ILE A 83 -5.50 12.91 -2.55
N PRO A 84 -5.21 14.23 -2.65
CA PRO A 84 -6.12 15.18 -3.26
C PRO A 84 -6.16 14.98 -4.78
N VAL A 85 -7.35 14.69 -5.32
CA VAL A 85 -7.59 14.57 -6.77
C VAL A 85 -8.69 15.59 -7.13
N GLY A 86 -8.26 16.77 -7.59
CA GLY A 86 -9.17 17.92 -7.76
C GLY A 86 -9.81 18.33 -6.44
N GLU A 87 -11.14 18.34 -6.37
CA GLU A 87 -11.89 18.64 -5.14
C GLU A 87 -12.17 17.40 -4.26
N ARG A 88 -11.90 16.19 -4.75
CA ARG A 88 -12.16 14.93 -4.04
C ARG A 88 -10.91 14.42 -3.34
N ARG A 89 -11.10 13.68 -2.25
CA ARG A 89 -10.02 13.02 -1.51
C ARG A 89 -10.11 11.52 -1.76
N MET A 90 -9.09 10.96 -2.38
CA MET A 90 -8.96 9.52 -2.56
C MET A 90 -8.16 8.97 -1.39
N GLY A 91 -8.76 8.09 -0.60
CA GLY A 91 -8.07 7.40 0.49
C GLY A 91 -7.63 6.02 0.03
N LEU A 92 -6.34 5.70 0.19
CA LEU A 92 -5.84 4.33 0.11
C LEU A 92 -5.69 3.73 1.50
N GLY A 93 -5.97 2.43 1.61
CA GLY A 93 -5.67 1.68 2.81
C GLY A 93 -4.16 1.69 3.07
N THR A 94 -3.76 1.89 4.32
CA THR A 94 -2.35 1.75 4.71
C THR A 94 -1.85 0.32 4.52
N GLY A 95 -2.74 -0.68 4.61
CA GLY A 95 -2.47 -2.07 4.24
C GLY A 95 -2.12 -2.24 2.76
N ASP A 96 -2.80 -1.50 1.88
CA ASP A 96 -2.56 -1.55 0.43
C ASP A 96 -1.17 -1.03 0.05
N LEU A 97 -0.54 -0.24 0.93
CA LEU A 97 0.84 0.22 0.80
C LEU A 97 1.83 -0.68 1.56
N ALA A 98 1.44 -1.22 2.73
CA ALA A 98 2.32 -2.02 3.57
C ALA A 98 2.64 -3.39 2.95
N ILE A 99 1.64 -4.08 2.41
CA ILE A 99 1.82 -5.44 1.86
C ILE A 99 2.78 -5.45 0.65
N PRO A 100 2.66 -4.52 -0.33
CA PRO A 100 3.67 -4.35 -1.38
C PRO A 100 5.09 -4.14 -0.86
N ILE A 101 5.26 -3.31 0.18
CA ILE A 101 6.58 -3.04 0.76
C ILE A 101 7.15 -4.30 1.41
N VAL A 102 6.34 -5.05 2.16
CA VAL A 102 6.74 -6.32 2.77
C VAL A 102 7.24 -7.30 1.71
N PHE A 103 6.48 -7.49 0.64
CA PHE A 103 6.87 -8.40 -0.44
C PHE A 103 8.14 -7.93 -1.16
N THR A 104 8.22 -6.63 -1.50
CA THR A 104 9.39 -6.05 -2.18
C THR A 104 10.65 -6.16 -1.32
N ALA A 105 10.54 -5.92 -0.01
CA ALA A 105 11.64 -6.08 0.93
C ALA A 105 12.08 -7.55 1.05
N ALA A 106 11.14 -8.50 1.06
CA ALA A 106 11.45 -9.92 1.05
C ALA A 106 12.19 -10.35 -0.23
N VAL A 107 11.79 -9.83 -1.40
CA VAL A 107 12.50 -10.06 -2.68
C VAL A 107 13.89 -9.41 -2.67
N ALA A 108 14.01 -8.20 -2.13
CA ALA A 108 15.30 -7.50 -2.07
C ALA A 108 16.37 -8.23 -1.25
N ARG A 109 15.97 -9.17 -0.37
CA ARG A 109 16.89 -10.05 0.38
C ARG A 109 17.62 -11.04 -0.52
N THR A 110 17.02 -11.49 -1.61
CA THR A 110 17.67 -12.42 -2.54
C THR A 110 18.61 -11.68 -3.47
N SER A 111 18.13 -10.57 -4.05
CA SER A 111 18.92 -9.66 -4.86
C SER A 111 18.30 -8.27 -4.85
N ILE A 112 19.14 -7.26 -4.61
CA ILE A 112 18.74 -5.86 -4.60
C ILE A 112 18.17 -5.47 -5.99
N GLN A 113 18.75 -5.98 -7.07
CA GLN A 113 18.30 -5.69 -8.43
C GLN A 113 16.89 -6.25 -8.68
N SER A 114 16.62 -7.48 -8.22
CA SER A 114 15.30 -8.10 -8.29
C SER A 114 14.27 -7.33 -7.45
N GLY A 115 14.66 -6.85 -6.28
CA GLY A 115 13.83 -5.97 -5.44
C GLY A 115 13.47 -4.66 -6.13
N ILE A 116 14.44 -4.00 -6.78
CA ILE A 116 14.19 -2.75 -7.53
C ILE A 116 13.24 -2.99 -8.71
N LEU A 117 13.47 -4.05 -9.49
CA LEU A 117 12.61 -4.36 -10.64
C LEU A 117 11.17 -4.66 -10.18
N THR A 118 11.03 -5.42 -9.09
CA THR A 118 9.74 -5.69 -8.45
C THR A 118 9.06 -4.41 -7.98
N ALA A 119 9.78 -3.50 -7.33
CA ALA A 119 9.24 -2.22 -6.86
C ALA A 119 8.73 -1.34 -8.03
N VAL A 120 9.50 -1.26 -9.12
CA VAL A 120 9.17 -0.45 -10.30
C VAL A 120 7.92 -0.97 -10.97
N THR A 121 7.86 -2.28 -11.25
CA THR A 121 6.70 -2.92 -11.88
C THR A 121 5.45 -2.90 -11.00
N GLY A 122 5.58 -3.06 -9.68
CA GLY A 122 4.50 -2.85 -8.73
C GLY A 122 3.96 -1.42 -8.73
N SER A 123 4.85 -0.43 -8.85
CA SER A 123 4.48 0.99 -8.96
C SER A 123 3.70 1.30 -10.25
N ILE A 124 4.00 0.59 -11.35
CA ILE A 124 3.20 0.67 -12.59
C ILE A 124 1.77 0.18 -12.31
N GLY A 125 1.60 -0.93 -11.58
CA GLY A 125 0.28 -1.43 -11.18
C GLY A 125 -0.54 -0.41 -10.38
N LEU A 126 0.11 0.28 -9.42
CA LEU A 126 -0.50 1.38 -8.67
C LEU A 126 -0.86 2.57 -9.59
N ALA A 127 0.02 2.95 -10.51
CA ALA A 127 -0.22 4.05 -11.45
C ALA A 127 -1.41 3.74 -12.39
N THR A 128 -1.53 2.50 -12.88
CA THR A 128 -2.67 2.05 -13.69
C THR A 128 -3.98 2.13 -12.90
N LEU A 129 -3.98 1.73 -11.63
CA LEU A 129 -5.14 1.86 -10.74
C LEU A 129 -5.55 3.34 -10.57
N PHE A 130 -4.60 4.23 -10.30
CA PHE A 130 -4.88 5.66 -10.18
C PHE A 130 -5.43 6.26 -11.47
N TYR A 131 -4.84 5.92 -12.61
CA TYR A 131 -5.30 6.37 -13.91
C TYR A 131 -6.76 5.95 -14.17
N TYR A 132 -7.09 4.70 -13.89
CA TYR A 132 -8.45 4.18 -14.07
C TYR A 132 -9.45 4.83 -13.11
N THR A 133 -9.06 5.02 -11.84
CA THR A 133 -9.92 5.60 -10.81
C THR A 133 -10.12 7.10 -11.00
N THR A 134 -9.15 7.81 -11.59
CA THR A 134 -9.28 9.24 -11.90
C THR A 134 -10.30 9.49 -13.02
N ASN A 135 -10.40 8.58 -13.99
CA ASN A 135 -11.31 8.71 -15.14
C ASN A 135 -12.74 8.21 -14.89
N LYS A 136 -13.02 7.51 -13.79
CA LYS A 136 -14.36 7.00 -13.47
C LYS A 136 -14.84 7.50 -12.13
N GLU A 137 -15.89 8.30 -12.14
CA GLU A 137 -16.55 8.73 -10.91
C GLU A 137 -17.25 7.57 -10.19
N ASN A 138 -17.14 7.52 -8.86
CA ASN A 138 -17.87 6.62 -7.95
C ASN A 138 -17.54 5.12 -8.04
N VAL A 139 -16.39 4.74 -8.60
CA VAL A 139 -15.95 3.34 -8.60
C VAL A 139 -14.94 3.12 -7.47
N THR A 140 -15.31 2.31 -6.47
CA THR A 140 -14.37 1.76 -5.49
C THR A 140 -13.77 0.48 -6.08
N LEU A 141 -12.46 0.49 -6.31
CA LEU A 141 -11.73 -0.68 -6.80
C LEU A 141 -10.85 -1.24 -5.69
N PRO A 142 -10.64 -2.56 -5.65
CA PRO A 142 -9.65 -3.15 -4.76
C PRO A 142 -8.27 -2.70 -5.22
N ALA A 143 -7.48 -2.13 -4.31
CA ALA A 143 -6.19 -1.54 -4.65
C ALA A 143 -5.09 -2.60 -4.72
N LEU A 144 -5.17 -3.64 -3.88
CA LEU A 144 -4.13 -4.67 -3.80
C LEU A 144 -4.00 -5.55 -5.05
N PRO A 145 -5.07 -5.99 -5.74
CA PRO A 145 -4.92 -6.91 -6.88
C PRO A 145 -4.10 -6.35 -8.05
N PRO A 146 -4.34 -5.13 -8.56
CA PRO A 146 -3.50 -4.57 -9.62
C PRO A 146 -2.03 -4.42 -9.20
N ILE A 147 -1.78 -4.05 -7.94
CA ILE A 147 -0.42 -3.91 -7.41
C ILE A 147 0.25 -5.28 -7.28
N ALA A 148 -0.44 -6.27 -6.71
CA ALA A 148 0.06 -7.64 -6.52
C ALA A 148 0.42 -8.29 -7.86
N ILE A 149 -0.38 -8.08 -8.91
CA ILE A 149 -0.08 -8.54 -10.26
C ILE A 149 1.20 -7.88 -10.77
N GLY A 150 1.34 -6.55 -10.64
CA GLY A 150 2.54 -5.82 -11.04
C GLY A 150 3.80 -6.33 -10.33
N LEU A 151 3.74 -6.51 -9.01
CA LEU A 151 4.84 -7.05 -8.20
C LEU A 151 5.21 -8.48 -8.61
N THR A 152 4.21 -9.34 -8.84
CA THR A 152 4.43 -10.73 -9.23
C THR A 152 5.11 -10.80 -10.60
N ILE A 153 4.67 -9.99 -11.55
CA ILE A 153 5.30 -9.88 -12.88
C ILE A 153 6.76 -9.39 -12.73
N GLY A 154 7.00 -8.37 -11.90
CA GLY A 154 8.34 -7.88 -11.61
C GLY A 154 9.28 -8.93 -11.04
N TYR A 155 8.79 -9.69 -10.07
CA TYR A 155 9.57 -10.78 -9.49
C TYR A 155 9.84 -11.89 -10.52
N LEU A 156 8.83 -12.33 -11.27
CA LEU A 156 9.00 -13.37 -12.30
C LEU A 156 9.96 -12.94 -13.41
N THR A 157 9.87 -11.69 -13.86
CA THR A 157 10.84 -11.14 -14.82
C THR A 157 12.24 -11.08 -14.23
N SER A 158 12.38 -10.70 -12.95
CA SER A 158 13.70 -10.71 -12.32
C SER A 158 14.34 -12.10 -12.29
N LEU A 159 13.56 -13.18 -12.11
CA LEU A 159 14.09 -14.54 -12.12
C LEU A 159 14.59 -15.01 -13.50
N VAL A 160 14.06 -14.42 -14.57
CA VAL A 160 14.43 -14.78 -15.95
C VAL A 160 15.66 -14.01 -16.41
N PHE A 161 15.82 -12.76 -15.96
CA PHE A 161 16.84 -11.84 -16.45
C PHE A 161 18.05 -11.66 -15.51
N LEU A 162 17.97 -12.07 -14.25
CA LEU A 162 19.01 -11.89 -13.22
C LEU A 162 19.27 -13.20 -12.48
#